data_AF-A0A9E3XQB9-F1
#
_entry.id   AF-A0A9E3XQB9-F1
#
_cell.length_a   1.000
_cell.length_b   1.000
_cell.length_c   1.000
_cell.angle_alpha   90.00
_cell.angle_beta   90.00
_cell.angle_gamma   90.00
#
_symmetry.space_group_name_H-M   'P 1'
#
loop_
_entity.id
_entity.type
_entity.pdbx_description
1 polymer ?
#
loop_
_entity_poly.entity_id
_entity_poly.type
_entity_poly.pdbx_seq_one_letter_code
_entity_poly.pdbx_strand_id
1 'polypeptide(L)'
;MDEHATSGGDDPFGEHGPAPDPLDAHLDLDHAGVARLRAAVDLLDAGDVAGSVEAALQARAHGVPAELVPYLAIVDGVAAVLAGDAPRAEVVLGDAWRAHPDVAALPAALGAARLLAGDATSAAHSMYAALVSDDPDRSLAVHRRRLTMLLGALRRDA
;
A
#
# COMPACT_ATOMS: atom_id res chain seq x y z
N MET A 1 -53.81 9.81 23.25
CA MET A 1 -53.25 8.74 22.41
C MET A 1 -52.11 9.39 21.68
N ASP A 2 -50.91 9.27 22.24
CA ASP A 2 -49.69 9.89 21.72
C ASP A 2 -48.99 8.89 20.81
N GLU A 3 -48.94 9.21 19.52
CA GLU A 3 -48.17 8.46 18.52
C GLU A 3 -46.78 9.10 18.45
N HIS A 4 -45.83 8.55 19.22
CA HIS A 4 -44.41 8.79 19.01
C HIS A 4 -43.94 7.99 17.80
N ALA A 5 -43.89 8.64 16.64
CA ALA A 5 -43.09 8.18 15.51
C ALA A 5 -41.60 8.32 15.87
N THR A 6 -40.92 7.21 16.09
CA THR A 6 -39.47 7.16 16.16
C THR A 6 -38.92 7.43 14.77
N SER A 7 -38.52 8.68 14.53
CA SER A 7 -37.63 9.07 13.43
C SER A 7 -36.40 8.16 13.47
N GLY A 8 -36.25 7.32 12.45
CA GLY A 8 -34.99 6.63 12.20
C GLY A 8 -33.89 7.67 12.12
N GLY A 9 -32.87 7.53 12.96
CA GLY A 9 -31.67 8.35 12.85
C GLY A 9 -31.01 8.03 11.51
N ASP A 10 -30.90 9.05 10.66
CA ASP A 10 -29.91 9.08 9.60
C ASP A 10 -28.55 8.86 10.28
N ASP A 11 -27.95 7.70 10.07
CA ASP A 11 -26.58 7.44 10.47
C ASP A 11 -25.68 8.27 9.52
N PRO A 12 -25.02 9.33 10.00
CA PRO A 12 -24.18 10.17 9.14
C PRO A 12 -22.89 9.46 8.72
N PHE A 13 -22.65 8.24 9.21
CA PHE A 13 -21.50 7.40 8.92
C PHE A 13 -21.88 6.21 8.05
N GLY A 14 -22.84 6.38 7.12
CA GLY A 14 -23.25 5.36 6.17
C GLY A 14 -22.04 4.55 5.70
N GLU A 15 -22.13 3.23 5.87
CA GLU A 15 -21.07 2.25 5.65
C GLU A 15 -20.45 2.39 4.25
N HIS A 16 -19.53 3.33 4.10
CA HIS A 16 -18.57 3.31 3.02
C HIS A 16 -17.61 2.19 3.39
N GLY A 17 -17.93 0.98 2.92
CA GLY A 17 -16.99 -0.13 2.90
C GLY A 17 -15.63 0.36 2.37
N PRO A 18 -14.53 -0.29 2.79
CA PRO A 18 -13.20 0.12 2.35
C PRO A 18 -13.19 0.28 0.83
N ALA A 19 -12.55 1.35 0.34
CA ALA A 19 -12.37 1.53 -1.09
C ALA A 19 -11.79 0.22 -1.68
N PRO A 20 -12.35 -0.29 -2.79
CA PRO A 20 -11.89 -1.54 -3.39
C PRO A 20 -10.40 -1.45 -3.70
N ASP A 21 -9.69 -2.58 -3.65
CA ASP A 21 -8.28 -2.60 -4.01
C ASP A 21 -8.16 -2.08 -5.45
N PRO A 22 -7.27 -1.12 -5.75
CA PRO A 22 -7.01 -0.69 -7.12
C PRO A 22 -6.73 -1.86 -8.06
N LEU A 23 -6.11 -2.95 -7.56
CA LEU A 23 -5.91 -4.17 -8.34
C LEU A 23 -7.23 -4.89 -8.66
N ASP A 24 -8.26 -4.77 -7.84
CA ASP A 24 -9.58 -5.37 -8.06
C ASP A 24 -10.32 -4.69 -9.22
N ALA A 25 -10.10 -3.38 -9.41
CA ALA A 25 -10.71 -2.63 -10.53
C ALA A 25 -10.23 -3.09 -11.91
N HIS A 26 -9.14 -3.87 -11.95
CA HIS A 26 -8.56 -4.42 -13.17
C HIS A 26 -8.71 -5.94 -13.26
N LEU A 27 -9.65 -6.56 -12.53
CA LEU A 27 -9.88 -8.01 -12.55
C LEU A 27 -10.23 -8.54 -13.95
N ASP A 28 -10.90 -7.72 -14.76
CA ASP A 28 -11.35 -8.09 -16.10
C ASP A 28 -10.32 -7.82 -17.21
N LEU A 29 -9.16 -7.23 -16.87
CA LEU A 29 -8.10 -6.99 -17.83
C LEU A 29 -7.18 -8.21 -17.88
N ASP A 30 -7.29 -8.99 -18.96
CA ASP A 30 -6.31 -10.02 -19.34
C ASP A 30 -4.98 -9.35 -19.76
N HIS A 31 -4.32 -8.72 -18.79
CA HIS A 31 -3.11 -7.95 -18.97
C HIS A 31 -1.97 -8.63 -18.23
N ALA A 32 -1.02 -9.21 -18.99
CA ALA A 32 0.08 -10.00 -18.45
C ALA A 32 0.85 -9.28 -17.32
N GLY A 33 1.15 -7.98 -17.49
CA GLY A 33 1.83 -7.22 -16.43
C GLY A 33 1.02 -7.04 -15.14
N VAL A 34 -0.31 -6.91 -15.23
CA VAL A 34 -1.18 -6.80 -14.05
C VAL A 34 -1.23 -8.14 -13.30
N ALA A 35 -1.33 -9.25 -14.03
CA ALA A 35 -1.27 -10.58 -13.45
C ALA A 35 0.05 -10.84 -12.71
N ARG A 36 1.18 -10.40 -13.29
CA ARG A 36 2.50 -10.50 -12.65
C ARG A 36 2.64 -9.58 -11.44
N LEU A 37 2.07 -8.38 -11.49
CA LEU A 37 2.04 -7.48 -10.33
C LEU A 37 1.23 -8.08 -9.18
N ARG A 38 0.08 -8.71 -9.45
CA ARG A 38 -0.68 -9.45 -8.43
C ARG A 38 0.12 -10.60 -7.84
N ALA A 39 0.75 -11.41 -8.70
CA ALA A 39 1.61 -12.49 -8.23
C ALA A 39 2.74 -11.98 -7.32
N ALA A 40 3.33 -10.81 -7.63
CA ALA A 40 4.34 -10.22 -6.78
C ALA A 40 3.79 -9.82 -5.39
N VAL A 41 2.57 -9.26 -5.33
CA VAL A 41 1.89 -8.96 -4.07
C VAL A 41 1.60 -10.24 -3.28
N ASP A 42 1.04 -11.26 -3.92
CA ASP A 42 0.72 -12.55 -3.27
C ASP A 42 1.99 -13.21 -2.68
N LEU A 43 3.11 -13.10 -3.39
CA LEU A 43 4.40 -13.62 -2.94
C LEU A 43 4.97 -12.83 -1.77
N LEU A 44 4.83 -11.50 -1.74
CA LEU A 44 5.18 -10.70 -0.56
C LEU A 44 4.34 -11.09 0.66
N ASP A 45 3.04 -11.26 0.47
CA ASP A 45 2.12 -11.66 1.54
C ASP A 45 2.44 -13.07 2.07
N ALA A 46 2.95 -13.94 1.20
CA ALA A 46 3.46 -15.27 1.57
C ALA A 46 4.88 -15.25 2.17
N GLY A 47 5.57 -14.11 2.17
CA GLY A 47 6.96 -13.97 2.62
C GLY A 47 8.02 -14.45 1.61
N ASP A 48 7.64 -14.82 0.39
CA ASP A 48 8.56 -15.14 -0.69
C ASP A 48 9.08 -13.87 -1.37
N VAL A 49 10.05 -13.23 -0.71
CA VAL A 49 10.67 -11.99 -1.19
C VAL A 49 11.34 -12.18 -2.56
N ALA A 50 12.03 -13.30 -2.76
CA ALA A 50 12.74 -13.58 -4.01
C ALA A 50 11.76 -13.77 -5.18
N GLY A 51 10.71 -14.57 -4.96
CA GLY A 51 9.64 -14.74 -5.94
C GLY A 51 8.91 -13.43 -6.26
N SER A 52 8.64 -12.61 -5.24
CA SER A 52 8.05 -11.28 -5.44
C SER A 52 8.91 -10.39 -6.36
N VAL A 53 10.22 -10.34 -6.11
CA VAL A 53 11.14 -9.55 -6.95
C VAL A 53 11.10 -10.03 -8.40
N GLU A 54 11.14 -11.34 -8.63
CA GLU A 54 11.07 -11.89 -9.98
C GLU A 54 9.75 -11.52 -10.67
N ALA A 55 8.63 -11.68 -9.96
CA ALA A 55 7.31 -11.35 -10.49
C ALA A 55 7.17 -9.84 -10.79
N ALA A 56 7.73 -8.96 -9.96
CA ALA A 56 7.75 -7.51 -10.19
C ALA A 56 8.59 -7.15 -11.43
N LEU A 57 9.74 -7.80 -11.63
CA LEU A 57 10.55 -7.61 -12.84
C LEU A 57 9.79 -8.05 -14.10
N GLN A 58 9.08 -9.17 -14.03
CA GLN A 58 8.23 -9.64 -15.12
C GLN A 58 7.07 -8.68 -15.38
N ALA A 59 6.42 -8.15 -14.34
CA ALA A 59 5.38 -7.12 -14.47
C ALA A 59 5.89 -5.90 -15.24
N ARG A 60 7.08 -5.41 -14.89
CA ARG A 60 7.74 -4.32 -15.60
C ARG A 60 8.03 -4.65 -17.05
N ALA A 61 8.56 -5.85 -17.34
CA ALA A 61 8.89 -6.30 -18.68
C ALA A 61 7.66 -6.43 -19.59
N HIS A 62 6.52 -6.85 -19.03
CA HIS A 62 5.25 -6.94 -19.75
C HIS A 62 4.49 -5.60 -19.82
N GLY A 63 4.99 -4.57 -19.15
CA GLY A 63 4.32 -3.28 -18.98
C GLY A 63 3.17 -3.36 -17.99
N VAL A 64 3.05 -2.35 -17.14
CA VAL A 64 1.86 -2.16 -16.29
C VAL A 64 1.14 -0.88 -16.72
N PRO A 65 -0.19 -0.82 -16.62
CA PRO A 65 -0.94 0.42 -16.80
C PRO A 65 -0.34 1.55 -15.95
N ALA A 66 -0.38 2.78 -16.45
CA ALA A 66 0.28 3.93 -15.83
C ALA A 66 -0.21 4.16 -14.39
N GLU A 67 -1.49 3.95 -14.15
CA GLU A 67 -2.15 4.02 -12.85
C GLU A 67 -1.65 2.97 -11.85
N LEU A 68 -1.04 1.87 -12.33
CA LEU A 68 -0.49 0.80 -11.49
C LEU A 68 1.03 0.89 -11.30
N VAL A 69 1.72 1.78 -12.02
CA VAL A 69 3.16 2.04 -11.85
C VAL A 69 3.53 2.38 -10.39
N PRO A 70 2.76 3.20 -9.64
CA PRO A 70 3.03 3.48 -8.23
C PRO A 70 3.02 2.20 -7.37
N TYR A 71 2.09 1.28 -7.62
CA TYR A 71 1.94 0.04 -6.88
C TYR A 71 3.08 -0.95 -7.17
N LEU A 72 3.53 -1.00 -8.43
CA LEU A 72 4.75 -1.74 -8.77
C LEU A 72 5.97 -1.21 -8.01
N ALA A 73 6.09 0.12 -7.85
CA ALA A 73 7.17 0.71 -7.07
C ALA A 73 7.04 0.41 -5.56
N ILE A 74 5.81 0.35 -5.02
CA ILE A 74 5.57 -0.08 -3.63
C ILE A 74 6.05 -1.51 -3.43
N VAL A 75 5.66 -2.44 -4.31
CA VAL A 75 6.08 -3.85 -4.24
C VAL A 75 7.60 -3.97 -4.31
N ASP A 76 8.24 -3.34 -5.30
CA ASP A 76 9.69 -3.39 -5.47
C ASP A 76 10.44 -2.77 -4.28
N GLY A 77 9.93 -1.65 -3.77
CA GLY A 77 10.47 -0.99 -2.59
C GLY A 77 10.36 -1.85 -1.33
N VAL A 78 9.19 -2.41 -1.04
CA VAL A 78 8.97 -3.30 0.12
C VAL A 78 9.84 -4.56 0.01
N ALA A 79 9.92 -5.16 -1.18
CA ALA A 79 10.78 -6.32 -1.41
C ALA A 79 12.26 -6.00 -1.15
N ALA A 80 12.74 -4.83 -1.57
CA ALA A 80 14.10 -4.39 -1.30
C ALA A 80 14.37 -4.24 0.21
N VAL A 81 13.41 -3.72 0.98
CA VAL A 81 13.55 -3.65 2.45
C VAL A 81 13.66 -5.03 3.07
N LEU A 82 12.77 -5.96 2.69
CA LEU A 82 12.77 -7.32 3.24
C LEU A 82 14.04 -8.10 2.84
N ALA A 83 14.66 -7.75 1.71
CA ALA A 83 15.95 -8.27 1.29
C ALA A 83 17.16 -7.61 2.01
N GLY A 84 16.93 -6.63 2.90
CA GLY A 84 17.97 -5.88 3.60
C GLY A 84 18.62 -4.76 2.78
N ASP A 85 18.05 -4.40 1.63
CA ASP A 85 18.53 -3.33 0.74
C ASP A 85 17.71 -2.04 0.94
N ALA A 86 17.84 -1.47 2.15
CA ALA A 86 17.18 -0.22 2.51
C ALA A 86 17.54 0.97 1.59
N PRO A 87 18.80 1.16 1.15
CA PRO A 87 19.14 2.25 0.23
C PRO A 87 18.37 2.15 -1.10
N ARG A 88 18.24 0.95 -1.68
CA ARG A 88 17.46 0.76 -2.90
C ARG A 88 15.98 1.02 -2.65
N ALA A 89 15.43 0.54 -1.53
CA ALA A 89 14.04 0.79 -1.18
C ALA A 89 13.72 2.29 -1.09
N GLU A 90 14.59 3.07 -0.45
CA GLU A 90 14.43 4.51 -0.32
C GLU A 90 14.45 5.22 -1.67
N VAL A 91 15.37 4.84 -2.57
CA VAL A 91 15.42 5.39 -3.93
C VAL A 91 14.13 5.08 -4.69
N VAL A 92 13.71 3.82 -4.74
CA VAL A 92 12.53 3.37 -5.50
C VAL A 92 11.26 4.06 -4.99
N LEU A 93 11.04 4.05 -3.67
CA LEU A 93 9.84 4.62 -3.05
C LEU A 93 9.87 6.16 -3.09
N GLY A 94 11.04 6.76 -2.91
CA GLY A 94 11.22 8.22 -2.96
C GLY A 94 11.04 8.78 -4.37
N ASP A 95 11.57 8.11 -5.40
CA ASP A 95 11.34 8.46 -6.81
C ASP A 95 9.86 8.34 -7.16
N ALA A 96 9.22 7.22 -6.78
CA ALA A 96 7.81 7.00 -7.04
C ALA A 96 6.93 8.04 -6.34
N TRP A 97 7.21 8.39 -5.08
CA TRP A 97 6.44 9.42 -4.37
C TRP A 97 6.58 10.79 -5.02
N ARG A 98 7.78 11.16 -5.50
CA ARG A 98 7.98 12.40 -6.25
C ARG A 98 7.18 12.42 -7.56
N ALA A 99 7.07 11.29 -8.24
CA ALA A 99 6.32 11.17 -9.49
C ALA A 99 4.80 11.08 -9.29
N HIS A 100 4.36 10.54 -8.15
CA HIS A 100 2.96 10.26 -7.84
C HIS A 100 2.62 10.71 -6.40
N PRO A 101 2.64 12.02 -6.13
CA PRO A 101 2.47 12.56 -4.78
C PRO A 101 1.07 12.34 -4.19
N ASP A 102 0.09 12.02 -5.03
CA ASP A 102 -1.31 11.74 -4.70
C ASP A 102 -1.55 10.31 -4.17
N VAL A 103 -0.59 9.41 -4.35
CA VAL A 103 -0.71 8.02 -3.88
C VAL A 103 -0.24 7.91 -2.43
N ALA A 104 -1.17 8.03 -1.48
CA ALA A 104 -0.91 8.01 -0.03
C ALA A 104 -0.14 6.77 0.47
N ALA A 105 -0.25 5.64 -0.25
CA ALA A 105 0.46 4.41 0.09
C ALA A 105 2.00 4.52 -0.08
N LEU A 106 2.49 5.42 -0.94
CA LEU A 106 3.93 5.62 -1.18
C LEU A 106 4.68 6.21 0.03
N PRO A 107 4.26 7.36 0.61
CA PRO A 107 4.91 7.88 1.81
C PRO A 107 4.77 6.93 3.01
N ALA A 108 3.68 6.14 3.09
CA ALA A 108 3.53 5.10 4.11
C ALA A 108 4.56 3.97 3.93
N ALA A 109 4.72 3.45 2.71
CA ALA A 109 5.71 2.43 2.39
C ALA A 109 7.15 2.93 2.60
N LEU A 110 7.45 4.17 2.21
CA LEU A 110 8.75 4.81 2.44
C LEU A 110 9.04 4.96 3.94
N GLY A 111 8.03 5.34 4.73
CA GLY A 111 8.14 5.42 6.17
C GLY A 111 8.46 4.08 6.81
N ALA A 112 7.76 3.01 6.40
CA ALA A 112 8.03 1.66 6.87
C ALA A 112 9.44 1.18 6.49
N ALA A 113 9.88 1.46 5.26
CA ALA A 113 11.23 1.16 4.79
C ALA A 113 12.32 1.82 5.65
N ARG A 114 12.17 3.13 5.93
CA ARG A 114 13.10 3.89 6.76
C ARG A 114 13.12 3.43 8.21
N LEU A 115 11.96 3.03 8.75
CA LEU A 115 11.88 2.49 10.11
C LEU A 115 12.69 1.19 10.23
N LEU A 116 12.58 0.31 9.23
CA LEU A 116 13.34 -0.94 9.16
C LEU A 116 14.84 -0.73 8.93
N ALA A 117 15.19 0.36 8.26
CA ALA A 117 16.58 0.81 8.11
C ALA A 117 17.17 1.45 9.39
N GLY A 118 16.37 1.64 10.44
CA GLY A 118 16.78 2.30 11.68
C GLY A 118 16.72 3.83 11.66
N ASP A 119 16.19 4.44 10.59
CA ASP A 119 15.98 5.89 10.50
C ASP A 119 14.56 6.26 10.95
N ALA A 120 14.36 6.24 12.27
CA ALA A 120 13.08 6.53 12.90
C ALA A 120 12.56 7.96 12.64
N THR A 121 13.48 8.94 12.49
CA THR A 121 13.10 10.35 12.28
C THR A 121 12.56 10.55 10.87
N SER A 122 13.26 10.05 9.85
CA SER A 122 12.78 10.14 8.47
C SER A 122 11.56 9.25 8.24
N ALA A 123 11.45 8.12 8.95
CA ALA A 123 10.26 7.29 8.96
C ALA A 123 9.03 8.05 9.46
N ALA A 124 9.16 8.73 10.60
CA ALA A 124 8.07 9.52 11.19
C ALA A 124 7.59 10.64 10.26
N HIS A 125 8.51 11.34 9.58
CA HIS A 125 8.14 12.36 8.59
C HIS A 125 7.37 11.78 7.40
N SER A 126 7.78 10.63 6.87
CA SER A 126 7.07 9.99 5.75
C SER A 126 5.71 9.44 6.17
N MET A 127 5.60 8.85 7.36
CA MET A 127 4.32 8.41 7.90
C MET A 127 3.37 9.59 8.16
N TYR A 128 3.89 10.72 8.65
CA TYR A 128 3.10 11.95 8.81
C TYR A 128 2.61 12.48 7.46
N ALA A 129 3.45 12.48 6.43
CA ALA A 129 3.05 12.88 5.09
C ALA A 129 1.91 12.01 4.53
N ALA A 130 1.93 10.70 4.79
CA ALA A 130 0.85 9.79 4.40
C ALA A 130 -0.49 10.12 5.09
N LEU A 131 -0.44 10.50 6.36
CA LEU A 131 -1.63 10.89 7.13
C LEU A 131 -2.23 12.22 6.67
N VAL A 132 -1.40 13.14 6.17
CA VAL A 132 -1.85 14.46 5.69
C VAL A 132 -2.29 14.42 4.22
N SER A 133 -1.77 13.48 3.41
CA SER A 133 -2.19 13.31 2.01
C SER A 133 -3.55 12.62 1.86
N ASP A 134 -4.05 11.99 2.92
CA ASP A 134 -5.36 11.35 2.94
C ASP A 134 -6.49 12.36 3.19
N ASP A 135 -7.53 12.31 2.36
CA ASP A 135 -8.83 12.85 2.69
C ASP A 135 -9.30 12.19 4.01
N PRO A 136 -9.44 12.94 5.13
CA PRO A 136 -9.51 12.38 6.49
C PRO A 136 -10.66 11.37 6.71
N ASP A 137 -11.66 11.36 5.83
CA ASP A 137 -12.85 10.52 5.97
C ASP A 137 -12.75 9.13 5.28
N ARG A 138 -11.77 8.88 4.39
CA ARG A 138 -11.82 7.69 3.50
C ARG A 138 -10.80 6.58 3.75
N SER A 139 -9.75 6.79 4.53
CA SER A 139 -8.54 5.97 4.39
C SER A 139 -7.92 5.38 5.67
N LEU A 140 -8.34 5.84 6.85
CA LEU A 140 -7.73 5.41 8.11
C LEU A 140 -7.88 3.90 8.36
N ALA A 141 -8.98 3.28 7.94
CA ALA A 141 -9.24 1.85 8.18
C ALA A 141 -8.38 0.92 7.30
N VAL A 142 -8.18 1.27 6.02
CA VAL A 142 -7.41 0.47 5.06
C VAL A 142 -5.91 0.60 5.32
N HIS A 143 -5.43 1.83 5.55
CA HIS A 143 -4.02 2.08 5.85
C HIS A 143 -3.64 1.54 7.23
N ARG A 144 -4.52 1.64 8.24
CA ARG A 144 -4.29 0.99 9.55
C ARG A 144 -4.23 -0.52 9.43
N ARG A 145 -5.09 -1.16 8.63
CA ARG A 145 -5.06 -2.62 8.44
C ARG A 145 -3.77 -3.07 7.74
N ARG A 146 -3.35 -2.40 6.66
CA ARG A 146 -2.10 -2.72 5.94
C ARG A 146 -0.86 -2.47 6.79
N LEU A 147 -0.80 -1.35 7.52
CA LEU A 147 0.30 -1.06 8.45
C LEU A 147 0.35 -2.07 9.62
N THR A 148 -0.82 -2.48 10.15
CA THR A 148 -0.89 -3.50 11.21
C THR A 148 -0.43 -4.87 10.72
N MET A 149 -0.73 -5.23 9.47
CA MET A 149 -0.23 -6.47 8.86
C MET A 149 1.29 -6.41 8.65
N LEU A 150 1.83 -5.31 8.12
CA LEU A 150 3.27 -5.09 7.99
C LEU A 150 3.99 -5.17 9.35
N LEU A 151 3.50 -4.46 10.37
CA LEU A 151 4.06 -4.51 11.73
C LEU A 151 3.88 -5.90 12.38
N GLY A 152 2.80 -6.61 12.06
CA GLY A 152 2.55 -7.98 12.54
C GLY A 152 3.43 -9.03 11.87
N ALA A 153 3.87 -8.83 10.63
CA ALA A 153 4.89 -9.66 9.98
C ALA A 153 6.25 -9.46 10.66
N LEU A 154 6.64 -8.21 10.90
CA LEU A 154 7.92 -7.86 11.55
C LEU A 154 8.08 -8.39 12.97
N ARG A 155 6.97 -8.59 13.72
CA ARG A 155 7.00 -9.17 15.07
C ARG A 155 7.15 -10.69 15.12
N ARG A 156 6.99 -11.39 14.00
CA ARG A 156 7.08 -12.86 13.96
C ARG A 156 8.50 -13.37 13.66
N ASP A 157 9.38 -12.50 13.18
CA ASP A 157 10.76 -12.82 12.81
C ASP A 157 11.82 -12.28 13.80
N ALA A 158 11.38 -11.66 14.91
CA ALA A 158 12.23 -11.16 16.00
C ALA A 158 12.06 -12.00 17.29
#